data_AF-A0AAV2YWX0-F1
#
_entry.id   AF-A0AAV2YWX0-F1
#
_cell.length_a   1.000
_cell.length_b   1.000
_cell.length_c   1.000
_cell.angle_alpha   90.00
_cell.angle_beta   90.00
_cell.angle_gamma   90.00
#
_symmetry.space_group_name_H-M   'P 1'
#
loop_
_entity.id
_entity.type
_entity.pdbx_description
1 polymer ?
#
loop_
_entity_poly.entity_id
_entity_poly.type
_entity_poly.pdbx_seq_one_letter_code
_entity_poly.pdbx_strand_id
1 'polypeptide(L)'
;MSTFGRLFRVTTFGESHCKGVGAIVDGVPPCMDLTEADIQPQLTRRRPGQSKLTTPRDEKDMVTIMSGTERGKTLGTPIALFVPNENVRPQDYKEMSAVPRPGHADYTYQMKYGTRASSGGGRSSARETIGRVAAGAIAEKFLATKYKTSIVAWVSSIGPIDMPRNTLNDPNQTHYTREEVDKVGTLQILRDPAKWTRVDVADADHEKKQAEADAAYEKLFVTSSDLTTPAYMDHQQVVYNRRGDVVETPANLKEWLSDDLVPVRCPHPPSACAMSTEVRTCKHEQDSTGGVVTCVIRNAPVGLGEPCFDKLTATLAHAMLSLPATKGFEIGSGFDGTRKRGSQHNDPFCSGAREGELGVQKNDAGGVLGGISSGADIYFRVAVKPVSTIGQAQSTVDYDGQDTVLEAKGRHDPCVLPRAVPLVEAMAALALADAAVIQLSREGTIEERAAKKQKL
;
A
#
# COMPACT_ATOMS: atom_id res chain seq x y z
N MET A 1 15.98 10.69 -9.59
CA MET A 1 16.85 9.50 -9.76
C MET A 1 15.97 8.27 -9.81
N SER A 2 16.45 7.21 -10.44
CA SER A 2 15.72 5.93 -10.60
C SER A 2 16.13 4.87 -9.56
N THR A 3 16.98 5.26 -8.61
CA THR A 3 17.66 4.37 -7.69
C THR A 3 17.35 4.75 -6.24
N PHE A 4 17.11 3.75 -5.39
CA PHE A 4 16.89 3.87 -3.95
C PHE A 4 17.82 2.90 -3.20
N GLY A 5 18.31 3.31 -2.03
CA GLY A 5 19.25 2.54 -1.21
C GLY A 5 20.73 2.73 -1.60
N ARG A 6 21.63 2.34 -0.69
CA ARG A 6 23.08 2.51 -0.83
C ARG A 6 23.82 1.19 -1.06
N LEU A 7 23.65 0.21 -0.18
CA LEU A 7 24.22 -1.13 -0.31
C LEU A 7 23.18 -2.14 -0.80
N PHE A 8 21.99 -2.19 -0.18
CA PHE A 8 20.84 -2.89 -0.75
C PHE A 8 20.11 -1.91 -1.66
N ARG A 9 20.41 -1.98 -2.96
CA ARG A 9 20.11 -0.90 -3.90
C ARG A 9 19.17 -1.37 -4.98
N VAL A 10 18.09 -0.62 -5.20
CA VAL A 10 17.09 -0.91 -6.23
C VAL A 10 17.11 0.18 -7.28
N THR A 11 17.24 -0.20 -8.55
CA THR A 11 17.06 0.70 -9.69
C THR A 11 15.88 0.24 -10.53
N THR A 12 14.82 1.04 -10.61
CA THR A 12 13.63 0.70 -11.41
C THR A 12 13.80 1.10 -12.88
N PHE A 13 13.02 0.52 -13.78
CA PHE A 13 12.96 0.95 -15.19
C PHE A 13 11.58 0.69 -15.81
N GLY A 14 11.35 1.31 -16.97
CA GLY A 14 10.15 1.13 -17.78
C GLY A 14 9.01 2.10 -17.49
N GLU A 15 8.18 2.29 -18.51
CA GLU A 15 7.01 3.15 -18.50
C GLU A 15 5.73 2.34 -18.74
N SER A 16 4.59 2.90 -18.32
CA SER A 16 3.30 2.21 -18.37
C SER A 16 2.79 1.85 -19.76
N HIS A 17 3.29 2.49 -20.80
CA HIS A 17 2.88 2.27 -22.21
C HIS A 17 4.00 1.66 -23.05
N CYS A 18 5.12 1.29 -22.44
CA CYS A 18 6.21 0.57 -23.08
C CYS A 18 5.98 -0.95 -22.97
N LYS A 19 6.97 -1.76 -23.38
CA LYS A 19 6.89 -3.24 -23.36
C LYS A 19 6.71 -3.84 -21.96
N GLY A 20 7.16 -3.15 -20.92
CA GLY A 20 7.10 -3.63 -19.54
C GLY A 20 7.82 -2.69 -18.59
N VAL A 21 7.80 -3.07 -17.32
CA VAL A 21 8.49 -2.40 -16.22
C VAL A 21 9.32 -3.41 -15.44
N GLY A 22 10.24 -2.93 -14.62
CA GLY A 22 11.09 -3.82 -13.86
C GLY A 22 12.00 -3.12 -12.87
N ALA A 23 12.91 -3.90 -12.30
CA ALA A 23 13.92 -3.41 -11.37
C ALA A 23 15.20 -4.25 -11.45
N ILE A 24 16.33 -3.62 -11.13
CA ILE A 24 17.60 -4.27 -10.82
C ILE A 24 17.83 -4.10 -9.33
N VAL A 25 18.01 -5.20 -8.62
CA VAL A 25 18.28 -5.24 -7.17
C VAL A 25 19.71 -5.71 -6.95
N ASP A 26 20.51 -4.86 -6.33
CA ASP A 26 21.92 -5.08 -6.03
C ASP A 26 22.14 -5.15 -4.51
N GLY A 27 23.17 -5.86 -4.07
CA GLY A 27 23.48 -6.08 -2.65
C GLY A 27 22.59 -7.09 -1.93
N VAL A 28 21.88 -7.95 -2.67
CA VAL A 28 21.16 -9.09 -2.09
C VAL A 28 22.18 -10.15 -1.66
N PRO A 29 22.16 -10.64 -0.41
CA PRO A 29 23.09 -11.67 0.04
C PRO A 29 23.04 -12.95 -0.81
N PRO A 30 24.17 -13.63 -1.04
CA PRO A 30 24.19 -14.90 -1.77
C PRO A 30 23.54 -16.04 -0.97
N CYS A 31 23.21 -17.12 -1.66
CA CYS A 31 22.67 -18.38 -1.12
C CYS A 31 21.29 -18.29 -0.45
N MET A 32 20.59 -17.17 -0.57
CA MET A 32 19.19 -17.04 -0.13
C MET A 32 18.29 -17.75 -1.14
N ASP A 33 17.33 -18.56 -0.66
CA ASP A 33 16.33 -19.15 -1.56
C ASP A 33 15.47 -18.05 -2.18
N LEU A 34 15.33 -18.05 -3.51
CA LEU A 34 14.53 -17.05 -4.22
C LEU A 34 14.05 -17.60 -5.57
N THR A 35 12.74 -17.51 -5.77
CA THR A 35 12.03 -17.78 -7.02
C THR A 35 10.96 -16.72 -7.24
N GLU A 36 10.38 -16.66 -8.44
CA GLU A 36 9.24 -15.78 -8.77
C GLU A 36 8.06 -15.96 -7.81
N ALA A 37 7.86 -17.19 -7.30
CA ALA A 37 6.78 -17.50 -6.36
C ALA A 37 6.93 -16.77 -5.01
N ASP A 38 8.14 -16.32 -4.65
CA ASP A 38 8.37 -15.51 -3.45
C ASP A 38 7.99 -14.04 -3.65
N ILE A 39 7.95 -13.58 -4.90
CA ILE A 39 7.70 -12.18 -5.27
C ILE A 39 6.24 -11.98 -5.67
N GLN A 40 5.68 -12.94 -6.41
CA GLN A 40 4.35 -12.86 -7.00
C GLN A 40 3.22 -12.55 -6.00
N PRO A 41 3.21 -13.06 -4.75
CA PRO A 41 2.15 -12.74 -3.80
C PRO A 41 2.01 -11.22 -3.54
N GLN A 42 3.12 -10.51 -3.39
CA GLN A 42 3.11 -9.06 -3.17
C GLN A 42 2.65 -8.30 -4.41
N LEU A 43 3.08 -8.72 -5.61
CA LEU A 43 2.59 -8.15 -6.87
C LEU A 43 1.10 -8.39 -7.04
N THR A 44 0.62 -9.60 -6.73
CA THR A 44 -0.81 -9.93 -6.76
C THR A 44 -1.61 -9.03 -5.83
N ARG A 45 -1.14 -8.77 -4.60
CA ARG A 45 -1.77 -7.84 -3.65
C ARG A 45 -1.80 -6.39 -4.17
N ARG A 46 -0.83 -5.99 -4.99
CA ARG A 46 -0.73 -4.64 -5.58
C ARG A 46 -1.65 -4.43 -6.80
N ARG A 47 -2.05 -5.50 -7.48
CA ARG A 47 -2.74 -5.44 -8.78
C ARG A 47 -3.96 -4.49 -8.75
N PRO A 48 -4.23 -3.76 -9.86
CA PRO A 48 -5.52 -3.12 -10.07
C PRO A 48 -6.64 -4.16 -10.21
N GLY A 49 -7.90 -3.73 -10.08
CA GLY A 49 -9.05 -4.56 -10.46
C GLY A 49 -9.37 -5.70 -9.50
N GLN A 50 -8.91 -5.64 -8.24
CA GLN A 50 -9.21 -6.67 -7.23
C GLN A 50 -10.68 -6.70 -6.78
N SER A 51 -11.47 -5.67 -7.13
CA SER A 51 -12.92 -5.64 -6.90
C SER A 51 -13.62 -4.82 -7.97
N LYS A 52 -14.95 -5.03 -8.10
CA LYS A 52 -15.81 -4.19 -8.96
C LYS A 52 -15.83 -2.71 -8.56
N LEU A 53 -15.37 -2.36 -7.34
CA LEU A 53 -15.27 -0.97 -6.89
C LEU A 53 -14.03 -0.25 -7.41
N THR A 54 -12.99 -1.00 -7.81
CA THR A 54 -11.73 -0.47 -8.33
C THR A 54 -11.71 -0.36 -9.85
N THR A 55 -10.63 0.18 -10.41
CA THR A 55 -10.43 0.24 -11.87
C THR A 55 -10.57 -1.16 -12.52
N PRO A 56 -11.27 -1.33 -13.66
CA PRO A 56 -11.44 -2.63 -14.32
C PRO A 56 -10.22 -3.09 -15.13
N ARG A 57 -9.02 -2.62 -14.80
CA ARG A 57 -7.80 -3.10 -15.46
C ARG A 57 -7.48 -4.49 -14.94
N ASP A 58 -7.37 -5.44 -15.85
CA ASP A 58 -6.85 -6.77 -15.54
C ASP A 58 -5.41 -6.85 -16.07
N GLU A 59 -4.46 -6.66 -15.17
CA GLU A 59 -3.02 -6.84 -15.38
C GLU A 59 -2.58 -7.93 -14.41
N LYS A 60 -2.01 -9.03 -14.92
CA LYS A 60 -1.60 -10.16 -14.08
C LYS A 60 -0.34 -9.86 -13.27
N ASP A 61 0.46 -8.89 -13.72
CA ASP A 61 1.74 -8.50 -13.13
C ASP A 61 2.66 -9.71 -12.88
N MET A 62 2.80 -10.58 -13.89
CA MET A 62 3.67 -11.76 -13.80
C MET A 62 5.13 -11.33 -13.83
N VAL A 63 5.88 -11.66 -12.79
CA VAL A 63 7.31 -11.36 -12.70
C VAL A 63 8.16 -12.48 -13.29
N THR A 64 9.28 -12.10 -13.91
CA THR A 64 10.34 -13.01 -14.34
C THR A 64 11.65 -12.54 -13.75
N ILE A 65 12.40 -13.44 -13.11
CA ILE A 65 13.77 -13.21 -12.70
C ILE A 65 14.68 -13.49 -13.91
N MET A 66 15.36 -12.46 -14.39
CA MET A 66 16.22 -12.55 -15.58
C MET A 66 17.69 -12.85 -15.26
N SER A 67 18.14 -12.54 -14.04
CA SER A 67 19.52 -12.74 -13.59
C SER A 67 19.62 -12.82 -12.07
N GLY A 68 20.80 -13.16 -11.56
CA GLY A 68 21.13 -13.06 -10.13
C GLY A 68 20.65 -14.22 -9.27
N THR A 69 19.96 -15.21 -9.87
CA THR A 69 19.63 -16.48 -9.25
C THR A 69 20.08 -17.66 -10.12
N GLU A 70 20.44 -18.77 -9.48
CA GLU A 70 20.66 -20.07 -10.11
C GLU A 70 20.17 -21.18 -9.17
N ARG A 71 19.48 -22.21 -9.71
CA ARG A 71 18.94 -23.34 -8.93
C ARG A 71 18.10 -22.90 -7.72
N GLY A 72 17.31 -21.83 -7.90
CA GLY A 72 16.44 -21.28 -6.84
C GLY A 72 17.17 -20.55 -5.72
N LYS A 73 18.46 -20.18 -5.90
CA LYS A 73 19.25 -19.44 -4.92
C LYS A 73 19.84 -18.16 -5.51
N THR A 74 19.96 -17.12 -4.70
CA THR A 74 20.66 -15.88 -5.07
C THR A 74 22.17 -16.12 -5.20
N LEU A 75 22.79 -15.45 -6.17
CA LEU A 75 24.23 -15.57 -6.44
C LEU A 75 25.08 -14.50 -5.72
N GLY A 76 24.43 -13.50 -5.12
CA GLY A 76 25.10 -12.29 -4.60
C GLY A 76 25.40 -11.24 -5.67
N THR A 77 25.11 -11.54 -6.94
CA THR A 77 25.18 -10.61 -8.07
C THR A 77 23.83 -9.91 -8.30
N PRO A 78 23.77 -8.83 -9.10
CA PRO A 78 22.53 -8.13 -9.36
C PRO A 78 21.40 -9.01 -9.91
N ILE A 79 20.21 -8.85 -9.32
CA ILE A 79 18.98 -9.54 -9.71
C ILE A 79 18.15 -8.61 -10.60
N ALA A 80 17.96 -8.98 -11.87
CA ALA A 80 17.09 -8.27 -12.80
C ALA A 80 15.68 -8.88 -12.78
N LEU A 81 14.67 -8.03 -12.66
CA LEU A 81 13.25 -8.37 -12.62
C LEU A 81 12.53 -7.69 -13.78
N PHE A 82 11.68 -8.44 -14.48
CA PHE A 82 10.85 -7.92 -15.57
C PHE A 82 9.39 -8.31 -15.42
N VAL A 83 8.50 -7.38 -15.72
CA VAL A 83 7.05 -7.56 -15.75
C VAL A 83 6.50 -6.94 -17.04
N PRO A 84 5.86 -7.71 -17.94
CA PRO A 84 5.28 -7.19 -19.18
C PRO A 84 4.07 -6.27 -18.90
N ASN A 85 3.79 -5.35 -19.82
CA ASN A 85 2.53 -4.61 -19.85
C ASN A 85 1.58 -5.30 -20.84
N GLU A 86 0.45 -5.84 -20.38
CA GLU A 86 -0.45 -6.65 -21.22
C GLU A 86 -1.69 -5.87 -21.68
N ASN A 87 -2.13 -4.85 -20.94
CA ASN A 87 -3.42 -4.18 -21.15
C ASN A 87 -3.25 -2.69 -21.48
N VAL A 88 -2.34 -2.38 -22.41
CA VAL A 88 -2.14 -1.01 -22.89
C VAL A 88 -3.26 -0.65 -23.88
N ARG A 89 -4.08 0.35 -23.53
CA ARG A 89 -5.11 0.93 -24.41
C ARG A 89 -4.72 2.36 -24.79
N PRO A 90 -4.03 2.58 -25.92
CA PRO A 90 -3.57 3.90 -26.33
C PRO A 90 -4.69 4.94 -26.53
N GLN A 91 -5.91 4.48 -26.84
CA GLN A 91 -7.05 5.33 -27.19
C GLN A 91 -7.61 6.11 -25.99
N ASP A 92 -7.50 5.57 -24.77
CA ASP A 92 -8.09 6.15 -23.55
C ASP A 92 -7.43 7.50 -23.13
N TYR A 93 -6.33 7.91 -23.78
CA TYR A 93 -5.52 9.07 -23.37
C TYR A 93 -5.30 10.14 -24.45
N LYS A 94 -5.87 9.98 -25.65
CA LYS A 94 -5.65 10.93 -26.76
C LYS A 94 -6.06 12.36 -26.40
N GLU A 95 -7.22 12.53 -25.79
CA GLU A 95 -7.75 13.84 -25.36
C GLU A 95 -6.91 14.46 -24.23
N MET A 96 -6.26 13.64 -23.38
CA MET A 96 -5.45 14.10 -22.24
C MET A 96 -4.02 14.53 -22.61
N SER A 97 -3.59 14.32 -23.86
CA SER A 97 -2.21 14.62 -24.28
C SER A 97 -1.95 16.10 -24.53
N ALA A 98 -3.02 16.86 -24.80
CA ALA A 98 -2.98 18.28 -25.11
C ALA A 98 -3.08 19.18 -23.88
N VAL A 99 -3.41 18.63 -22.71
CA VAL A 99 -3.77 19.39 -21.51
C VAL A 99 -3.10 18.79 -20.26
N PRO A 100 -2.40 19.59 -19.43
CA PRO A 100 -1.92 19.11 -18.15
C PRO A 100 -3.10 18.77 -17.22
N ARG A 101 -3.09 17.56 -16.65
CA ARG A 101 -4.16 17.13 -15.74
C ARG A 101 -3.92 17.75 -14.36
N PRO A 102 -4.92 18.40 -13.74
CA PRO A 102 -4.80 18.90 -12.39
C PRO A 102 -4.29 17.83 -11.42
N GLY A 103 -3.33 18.18 -10.56
CA GLY A 103 -2.77 17.27 -9.56
C GLY A 103 -1.82 16.18 -10.07
N HIS A 104 -1.57 16.09 -11.39
CA HIS A 104 -0.58 15.17 -11.99
C HIS A 104 0.75 15.86 -12.29
N ALA A 105 1.72 15.06 -12.75
CA ALA A 105 3.05 15.52 -13.11
C ALA A 105 3.17 15.99 -14.58
N ASP A 106 2.07 16.09 -15.34
CA ASP A 106 2.14 16.31 -16.79
C ASP A 106 2.91 17.59 -17.15
N TYR A 107 2.57 18.72 -16.51
CA TYR A 107 3.27 19.99 -16.70
C TYR A 107 4.71 19.94 -16.19
N THR A 108 4.92 19.49 -14.94
CA THR A 108 6.26 19.48 -14.33
C THR A 108 7.22 18.53 -15.03
N TYR A 109 6.71 17.43 -15.59
CA TYR A 109 7.50 16.50 -16.40
C TYR A 109 7.96 17.16 -17.69
N GLN A 110 7.04 17.82 -18.43
CA GLN A 110 7.41 18.56 -19.64
C GLN A 110 8.44 19.66 -19.32
N MET A 111 8.22 20.46 -18.28
CA MET A 111 9.14 21.53 -17.92
C MET A 111 10.52 21.02 -17.51
N LYS A 112 10.57 19.86 -16.85
CA LYS A 112 11.83 19.27 -16.38
C LYS A 112 12.64 18.61 -17.50
N TYR A 113 11.98 17.94 -18.43
CA TYR A 113 12.64 17.07 -19.41
C TYR A 113 12.54 17.55 -20.85
N GLY A 114 11.76 18.61 -21.14
CA GLY A 114 11.56 19.13 -22.49
C GLY A 114 10.79 18.19 -23.42
N THR A 115 10.18 17.12 -22.89
CA THR A 115 9.44 16.12 -23.67
C THR A 115 8.17 15.68 -22.96
N ARG A 116 7.19 15.20 -23.73
CA ARG A 116 5.94 14.64 -23.24
C ARG A 116 5.95 13.14 -23.43
N ALA A 117 5.72 12.40 -22.35
CA ALA A 117 5.50 10.97 -22.47
C ALA A 117 4.06 10.71 -22.96
N SER A 118 3.87 9.62 -23.71
CA SER A 118 2.54 9.19 -24.18
C SER A 118 1.56 8.89 -23.05
N SER A 119 2.06 8.63 -21.84
CA SER A 119 1.27 8.41 -20.62
C SER A 119 0.86 9.70 -19.89
N GLY A 120 1.25 10.87 -20.40
CA GLY A 120 1.20 12.16 -19.71
C GLY A 120 2.41 12.32 -18.78
N GLY A 121 2.28 11.92 -17.51
CA GLY A 121 3.32 12.08 -16.48
C GLY A 121 4.56 11.18 -16.63
N GLY A 122 4.66 10.43 -17.73
CA GLY A 122 5.81 9.58 -18.03
C GLY A 122 6.09 8.58 -16.93
N ARG A 123 7.32 8.65 -16.39
CA ARG A 123 7.83 7.76 -15.34
C ARG A 123 7.24 8.04 -13.95
N SER A 124 6.39 9.06 -13.79
CA SER A 124 5.64 9.31 -12.55
C SER A 124 4.41 8.39 -12.40
N SER A 125 4.13 7.55 -13.40
CA SER A 125 3.01 6.62 -13.37
C SER A 125 3.13 5.63 -12.21
N ALA A 126 2.01 5.32 -11.55
CA ALA A 126 1.96 4.30 -10.51
C ALA A 126 2.38 2.89 -11.00
N ARG A 127 2.47 2.64 -12.32
CA ARG A 127 3.01 1.38 -12.88
C ARG A 127 4.47 1.14 -12.47
N GLU A 128 5.26 2.21 -12.31
CA GLU A 128 6.66 2.11 -11.87
C GLU A 128 6.80 1.42 -10.51
N THR A 129 5.77 1.51 -9.66
CA THR A 129 5.79 0.90 -8.32
C THR A 129 5.81 -0.63 -8.34
N ILE A 130 5.54 -1.28 -9.49
CA ILE A 130 5.75 -2.73 -9.66
C ILE A 130 7.20 -3.12 -9.38
N GLY A 131 8.16 -2.37 -9.93
CA GLY A 131 9.58 -2.62 -9.67
C GLY A 131 9.93 -2.49 -8.19
N ARG A 132 9.29 -1.54 -7.49
CA ARG A 132 9.48 -1.33 -6.05
C ARG A 132 8.90 -2.46 -5.22
N VAL A 133 7.68 -2.91 -5.53
CA VAL A 133 7.03 -4.02 -4.83
C VAL A 133 7.77 -5.33 -5.07
N ALA A 134 8.21 -5.58 -6.30
CA ALA A 134 8.97 -6.78 -6.65
C ALA A 134 10.32 -6.83 -5.91
N ALA A 135 11.05 -5.71 -5.88
CA ALA A 135 12.29 -5.60 -5.12
C ALA A 135 12.07 -5.65 -3.60
N GLY A 136 10.99 -5.03 -3.12
CA GLY A 136 10.59 -5.05 -1.71
C GLY A 136 10.30 -6.45 -1.20
N ALA A 137 9.69 -7.33 -2.02
CA ALA A 137 9.47 -8.73 -1.65
C ALA A 137 10.80 -9.49 -1.42
N ILE A 138 11.84 -9.20 -2.21
CA ILE A 138 13.18 -9.77 -2.01
C ILE A 138 13.78 -9.27 -0.68
N ALA A 139 13.71 -7.96 -0.43
CA ALA A 139 14.19 -7.36 0.81
C ALA A 139 13.44 -7.90 2.04
N GLU A 140 12.12 -8.03 1.93
CA GLU A 140 11.28 -8.58 2.99
C GLU A 140 11.66 -10.03 3.29
N LYS A 141 11.87 -10.87 2.26
CA LYS A 141 12.32 -12.25 2.44
C LYS A 141 13.66 -12.31 3.17
N PHE A 142 14.62 -11.47 2.79
CA PHE A 142 15.91 -11.37 3.47
C PHE A 142 15.73 -11.03 4.96
N LEU A 143 14.97 -9.97 5.27
CA LEU A 143 14.71 -9.54 6.65
C LEU A 143 13.99 -10.61 7.47
N ALA A 144 12.98 -11.25 6.90
CA ALA A 144 12.21 -12.31 7.55
C ALA A 144 13.08 -13.54 7.84
N THR A 145 13.91 -13.98 6.89
CA THR A 145 14.78 -15.15 7.09
C THR A 145 15.87 -14.88 8.12
N LYS A 146 16.58 -13.74 8.00
CA LYS A 146 17.74 -13.38 8.82
C LYS A 146 17.37 -12.95 10.24
N TYR A 147 16.33 -12.13 10.39
CA TYR A 147 16.02 -11.44 11.65
C TYR A 147 14.65 -11.78 12.22
N LYS A 148 13.83 -12.58 11.51
CA LYS A 148 12.42 -12.80 11.86
C LYS A 148 11.61 -11.50 11.91
N THR A 149 12.07 -10.49 11.17
CA THR A 149 11.37 -9.22 11.01
C THR A 149 10.08 -9.44 10.22
N SER A 150 8.99 -8.85 10.68
CA SER A 150 7.71 -8.84 9.96
C SER A 150 7.28 -7.41 9.69
N ILE A 151 6.78 -7.14 8.49
CA ILE A 151 6.34 -5.81 8.06
C ILE A 151 4.88 -5.94 7.63
N VAL A 152 3.98 -5.28 8.35
CA VAL A 152 2.54 -5.35 8.09
C VAL A 152 2.00 -3.95 7.99
N ALA A 153 1.28 -3.66 6.90
CA ALA A 153 0.57 -2.41 6.73
C ALA A 153 -0.92 -2.64 6.49
N TRP A 154 -1.73 -1.63 6.77
CA TRP A 154 -3.16 -1.64 6.56
C TRP A 154 -3.72 -0.24 6.37
N VAL A 155 -4.92 -0.16 5.81
CA VAL A 155 -5.66 1.09 5.68
C VAL A 155 -6.26 1.44 7.05
N SER A 156 -5.87 2.59 7.60
CA SER A 156 -6.37 3.10 8.88
C SER A 156 -7.35 4.26 8.73
N SER A 157 -7.42 4.90 7.56
CA SER A 157 -8.52 5.82 7.22
C SER A 157 -8.79 5.89 5.73
N ILE A 158 -10.04 6.19 5.37
CA ILE A 158 -10.47 6.60 4.02
C ILE A 158 -11.43 7.78 4.18
N GLY A 159 -11.15 8.88 3.47
CA GLY A 159 -11.94 10.11 3.59
C GLY A 159 -12.06 10.57 5.05
N PRO A 160 -13.28 10.84 5.55
CA PRO A 160 -13.52 11.25 6.94
C PRO A 160 -13.59 10.06 7.93
N ILE A 161 -13.46 8.82 7.46
CA ILE A 161 -13.63 7.62 8.28
C ILE A 161 -12.27 7.14 8.80
N ASP A 162 -12.08 7.22 10.11
CA ASP A 162 -10.90 6.71 10.80
C ASP A 162 -11.21 5.39 11.53
N MET A 163 -10.21 4.50 11.54
CA MET A 163 -10.14 3.40 12.50
C MET A 163 -9.84 3.98 13.90
N PRO A 164 -10.44 3.44 14.99
CA PRO A 164 -10.19 3.94 16.34
C PRO A 164 -8.70 4.00 16.68
N ARG A 165 -8.18 5.16 17.10
CA ARG A 165 -6.73 5.34 17.30
C ARG A 165 -6.12 4.41 18.35
N ASN A 166 -6.89 4.03 19.37
CA ASN A 166 -6.45 3.12 20.40
C ASN A 166 -6.18 1.70 19.87
N THR A 167 -6.83 1.26 18.80
CA THR A 167 -6.55 -0.05 18.17
C THR A 167 -5.35 0.01 17.22
N LEU A 168 -4.84 1.20 16.90
CA LEU A 168 -3.72 1.36 15.98
C LEU A 168 -2.34 1.20 16.65
N ASN A 169 -2.21 1.46 17.96
CA ASN A 169 -0.91 1.50 18.66
C ASN A 169 -1.00 0.97 20.11
N ASP A 170 -1.78 -0.08 20.34
CA ASP A 170 -1.83 -0.76 21.65
C ASP A 170 -0.71 -1.81 21.74
N PRO A 171 0.32 -1.61 22.60
CA PRO A 171 1.39 -2.59 22.78
C PRO A 171 0.92 -3.89 23.44
N ASN A 172 -0.31 -3.94 23.98
CA ASN A 172 -0.87 -5.11 24.65
C ASN A 172 -1.87 -5.89 23.78
N GLN A 173 -2.20 -5.44 22.57
CA GLN A 173 -3.06 -6.17 21.65
C GLN A 173 -2.27 -7.01 20.67
N THR A 174 -2.86 -8.12 20.22
CA THR A 174 -2.32 -8.93 19.14
C THR A 174 -2.21 -8.09 17.88
N HIS A 175 -1.00 -7.88 17.41
CA HIS A 175 -0.77 -7.11 16.21
C HIS A 175 -1.12 -7.92 14.96
N TYR A 176 -1.95 -7.35 14.08
CA TYR A 176 -2.41 -8.02 12.86
C TYR A 176 -1.26 -8.59 12.03
N THR A 177 -1.39 -9.83 11.60
CA THR A 177 -0.58 -10.43 10.54
C THR A 177 -1.03 -9.92 9.19
N ARG A 178 -0.17 -10.07 8.16
CA ARG A 178 -0.55 -9.74 6.78
C ARG A 178 -1.79 -10.53 6.33
N GLU A 179 -1.85 -11.80 6.68
CA GLU A 179 -2.97 -12.67 6.33
C GLU A 179 -4.26 -12.18 6.98
N GLU A 180 -4.22 -11.77 8.25
CA GLU A 180 -5.38 -11.19 8.93
C GLU A 180 -5.81 -9.88 8.29
N VAL A 181 -4.89 -8.97 7.94
CA VAL A 181 -5.25 -7.72 7.23
C VAL A 181 -5.96 -8.02 5.91
N ASP A 182 -5.45 -8.98 5.15
CA ASP A 182 -6.00 -9.33 3.84
C ASP A 182 -7.33 -10.08 3.95
N LYS A 183 -7.48 -10.97 4.95
CA LYS A 183 -8.68 -11.78 5.17
C LYS A 183 -9.79 -11.00 5.89
N VAL A 184 -9.48 -10.40 7.05
CA VAL A 184 -10.42 -9.62 7.87
C VAL A 184 -10.78 -8.30 7.18
N GLY A 185 -9.82 -7.68 6.49
CA GLY A 185 -10.06 -6.44 5.75
C GLY A 185 -10.74 -6.63 4.39
N THR A 186 -11.17 -7.84 4.05
CA THR A 186 -11.98 -8.11 2.86
C THR A 186 -13.43 -8.33 3.24
N LEU A 187 -14.32 -7.53 2.66
CA LEU A 187 -15.76 -7.60 2.90
C LEU A 187 -16.47 -8.23 1.71
N GLN A 188 -17.49 -9.02 1.97
CA GLN A 188 -18.46 -9.44 0.97
C GLN A 188 -19.60 -8.43 0.90
N ILE A 189 -19.95 -7.96 -0.31
CA ILE A 189 -21.10 -7.07 -0.49
C ILE A 189 -22.39 -7.89 -0.40
N LEU A 190 -23.34 -7.39 0.40
CA LEU A 190 -24.70 -7.89 0.45
C LEU A 190 -25.62 -6.98 -0.37
N ARG A 191 -26.60 -7.58 -1.04
CA ARG A 191 -27.60 -6.86 -1.84
C ARG A 191 -28.99 -7.35 -1.50
N ASP A 192 -29.88 -6.41 -1.22
CA ASP A 192 -31.28 -6.68 -0.86
C ASP A 192 -32.02 -7.34 -2.05
N PRO A 193 -32.47 -8.59 -1.92
CA PRO A 193 -33.09 -9.34 -3.01
C PRO A 193 -34.44 -8.75 -3.46
N ALA A 194 -35.07 -7.90 -2.63
CA ALA A 194 -36.28 -7.18 -3.03
C ALA A 194 -36.01 -6.03 -4.02
N LYS A 195 -34.76 -5.57 -4.11
CA LYS A 195 -34.33 -4.41 -4.92
C LYS A 195 -33.28 -4.77 -5.97
N TRP A 196 -32.69 -5.96 -5.88
CA TRP A 196 -31.67 -6.44 -6.79
C TRP A 196 -31.82 -7.95 -7.01
N THR A 197 -31.66 -8.39 -8.25
CA THR A 197 -31.69 -9.81 -8.60
C THR A 197 -30.52 -10.17 -9.49
N ARG A 198 -30.10 -11.43 -9.41
CA ARG A 198 -29.13 -12.01 -10.35
C ARG A 198 -29.83 -12.29 -11.67
N VAL A 199 -29.22 -11.86 -12.77
CA VAL A 199 -29.66 -12.19 -14.12
C VAL A 199 -29.16 -13.59 -14.47
N ASP A 200 -30.04 -14.41 -15.04
CA ASP A 200 -29.68 -15.77 -15.46
C ASP A 200 -28.58 -15.72 -16.54
N VAL A 201 -27.53 -16.51 -16.35
CA VAL A 201 -26.40 -16.64 -17.29
C VAL A 201 -26.81 -17.22 -18.65
N ALA A 202 -27.96 -17.88 -18.73
CA ALA A 202 -28.54 -18.34 -19.98
C ALA A 202 -29.10 -17.19 -20.86
N ASP A 203 -29.29 -15.99 -20.30
CA ASP A 203 -29.70 -14.81 -21.06
C ASP A 203 -28.54 -14.31 -21.94
N ALA A 204 -28.80 -14.12 -23.23
CA ALA A 204 -27.80 -13.68 -24.19
C ALA A 204 -27.20 -12.30 -23.84
N ASP A 205 -27.94 -11.46 -23.12
CA ASP A 205 -27.53 -10.12 -22.67
C ASP A 205 -27.26 -10.08 -21.16
N HIS A 206 -27.02 -11.23 -20.50
CA HIS A 206 -26.93 -11.29 -19.04
C HIS A 206 -25.89 -10.31 -18.47
N GLU A 207 -24.70 -10.17 -19.08
CA GLU A 207 -23.65 -9.26 -18.59
C GLU A 207 -24.11 -7.80 -18.57
N LYS A 208 -24.78 -7.36 -19.64
CA LYS A 208 -25.27 -6.00 -19.77
C LYS A 208 -26.42 -5.74 -18.80
N LYS A 209 -27.40 -6.64 -18.76
CA LYS A 209 -28.56 -6.56 -17.84
C LYS A 209 -28.11 -6.59 -16.38
N GLN A 210 -27.13 -7.43 -16.06
CA GLN A 210 -26.55 -7.50 -14.72
C GLN A 210 -25.83 -6.19 -14.37
N ALA A 211 -25.05 -5.61 -15.30
CA ALA A 211 -24.40 -4.32 -15.08
C ALA A 211 -25.41 -3.16 -14.86
N GLU A 212 -26.54 -3.16 -15.58
CA GLU A 212 -27.63 -2.20 -15.39
C GLU A 212 -28.32 -2.37 -14.03
N ALA A 213 -28.61 -3.62 -13.63
CA ALA A 213 -29.16 -3.93 -12.31
C ALA A 213 -28.22 -3.53 -11.17
N ASP A 214 -26.92 -3.81 -11.33
CA ASP A 214 -25.86 -3.41 -10.40
C ASP A 214 -25.80 -1.88 -10.24
N ALA A 215 -25.81 -1.14 -11.36
CA ALA A 215 -25.77 0.32 -11.34
C ALA A 215 -27.03 0.94 -10.71
N ALA A 216 -28.21 0.37 -10.98
CA ALA A 216 -29.46 0.82 -10.36
C ALA A 216 -29.46 0.59 -8.85
N TYR A 217 -29.01 -0.59 -8.40
CA TYR A 217 -28.89 -0.89 -6.97
C TYR A 217 -27.86 0.00 -6.28
N GLU A 218 -26.72 0.27 -6.93
CA GLU A 218 -25.68 1.14 -6.39
C GLU A 218 -26.21 2.56 -6.14
N LYS A 219 -26.98 3.11 -7.09
CA LYS A 219 -27.65 4.40 -6.92
C LYS A 219 -28.61 4.41 -5.73
N LEU A 220 -29.41 3.36 -5.56
CA LEU A 220 -30.30 3.23 -4.39
C LEU A 220 -29.50 3.13 -3.09
N PHE A 221 -28.42 2.37 -3.06
CA PHE A 221 -27.56 2.18 -1.90
C PHE A 221 -26.96 3.50 -1.40
N VAL A 222 -26.33 4.28 -2.29
CA VAL A 222 -25.64 5.53 -1.91
C VAL A 222 -26.61 6.65 -1.54
N THR A 223 -27.79 6.70 -2.16
CA THR A 223 -28.81 7.74 -1.89
C THR A 223 -29.74 7.42 -0.73
N SER A 224 -29.80 6.16 -0.28
CA SER A 224 -30.65 5.75 0.82
C SER A 224 -30.33 6.52 2.12
N SER A 225 -31.29 6.68 3.02
CA SER A 225 -31.07 7.11 4.41
C SER A 225 -31.24 5.96 5.42
N ASP A 226 -31.60 4.77 4.95
CA ASP A 226 -31.79 3.58 5.78
C ASP A 226 -30.45 3.02 6.29
N LEU A 227 -30.38 2.77 7.59
CA LEU A 227 -29.22 2.21 8.28
C LEU A 227 -29.51 0.81 8.85
N THR A 228 -30.71 0.28 8.62
CA THR A 228 -31.09 -1.06 9.07
C THR A 228 -30.77 -2.13 8.03
N THR A 229 -30.72 -1.76 6.74
CA THR A 229 -30.42 -2.68 5.65
C THR A 229 -28.99 -3.27 5.76
N PRO A 230 -28.84 -4.61 5.76
CA PRO A 230 -27.57 -5.28 5.59
C PRO A 230 -26.86 -4.88 4.30
N ALA A 231 -25.56 -4.59 4.40
CA ALA A 231 -24.76 -4.10 3.27
C ALA A 231 -23.47 -4.88 3.09
N TYR A 232 -22.90 -5.39 4.18
CA TYR A 232 -21.61 -6.05 4.17
C TYR A 232 -21.61 -7.26 5.10
N MET A 233 -20.76 -8.22 4.78
CA MET A 233 -20.46 -9.36 5.63
C MET A 233 -18.95 -9.55 5.71
N ASP A 234 -18.43 -9.79 6.91
CA ASP A 234 -17.02 -10.07 7.12
C ASP A 234 -16.69 -11.57 6.97
N HIS A 235 -15.41 -11.91 7.13
CA HIS A 235 -14.96 -13.30 7.03
C HIS A 235 -15.54 -14.23 8.12
N GLN A 236 -16.00 -13.67 9.25
CA GLN A 236 -16.62 -14.41 10.35
C GLN A 236 -18.15 -14.52 10.17
N GLN A 237 -18.68 -14.09 9.03
CA GLN A 237 -20.11 -14.07 8.72
C GLN A 237 -20.92 -13.10 9.59
N VAL A 238 -20.26 -12.11 10.20
CA VAL A 238 -20.95 -11.01 10.90
C VAL A 238 -21.45 -10.03 9.86
N VAL A 239 -22.72 -9.62 10.00
CA VAL A 239 -23.41 -8.75 9.05
C VAL A 239 -23.45 -7.32 9.56
N TYR A 240 -23.14 -6.39 8.66
CA TYR A 240 -23.04 -4.96 8.96
C TYR A 240 -23.92 -4.14 8.01
N ASN A 241 -24.44 -3.04 8.52
CA ASN A 241 -24.99 -1.98 7.69
C ASN A 241 -23.87 -1.15 7.04
N ARG A 242 -24.26 -0.11 6.30
CA ARG A 242 -23.31 0.78 5.60
C ARG A 242 -22.51 1.75 6.49
N ARG A 243 -22.84 1.90 7.77
CA ARG A 243 -22.02 2.61 8.76
C ARG A 243 -21.05 1.70 9.50
N GLY A 244 -21.15 0.39 9.28
CA GLY A 244 -20.37 -0.60 10.02
C GLY A 244 -20.99 -1.00 11.36
N ASP A 245 -22.26 -0.66 11.61
CA ASP A 245 -22.98 -1.18 12.77
C ASP A 245 -23.40 -2.62 12.49
N VAL A 246 -23.27 -3.49 13.50
CA VAL A 246 -23.75 -4.87 13.42
C VAL A 246 -25.28 -4.86 13.33
N VAL A 247 -25.83 -5.61 12.37
CA VAL A 247 -27.28 -5.76 12.19
C VAL A 247 -27.66 -7.23 12.19
N GLU A 248 -28.96 -7.50 12.33
CA GLU A 248 -29.48 -8.86 12.30
C GLU A 248 -29.22 -9.52 10.94
N THR A 249 -28.72 -10.76 10.98
CA THR A 249 -28.48 -11.55 9.78
C THR A 249 -29.81 -11.98 9.16
N PRO A 250 -30.08 -11.68 7.87
CA PRO A 250 -31.30 -12.12 7.20
C PRO A 250 -31.46 -13.64 7.21
N ALA A 251 -32.67 -14.13 7.49
CA ALA A 251 -32.97 -15.56 7.46
C ALA A 251 -32.69 -16.21 6.08
N ASN A 252 -32.84 -15.45 5.00
CA ASN A 252 -32.54 -15.84 3.62
C ASN A 252 -31.18 -15.34 3.13
N LEU A 253 -30.15 -15.28 3.99
CA LEU A 253 -28.81 -14.72 3.68
C LEU A 253 -28.24 -15.14 2.32
N LYS A 254 -28.45 -16.38 1.88
CA LYS A 254 -27.97 -16.88 0.58
C LYS A 254 -28.43 -16.04 -0.62
N GLU A 255 -29.63 -15.47 -0.55
CA GLU A 255 -30.19 -14.62 -1.61
C GLU A 255 -29.56 -13.22 -1.60
N TRP A 256 -29.00 -12.79 -0.47
CA TRP A 256 -28.33 -11.50 -0.32
C TRP A 256 -26.88 -11.52 -0.79
N LEU A 257 -26.26 -12.70 -0.87
CA LEU A 257 -24.85 -12.83 -1.22
C LEU A 257 -24.62 -12.42 -2.68
N SER A 258 -23.77 -11.41 -2.87
CA SER A 258 -23.15 -11.14 -4.16
C SER A 258 -21.80 -11.85 -4.28
N ASP A 259 -21.29 -11.98 -5.50
CA ASP A 259 -19.93 -12.51 -5.74
C ASP A 259 -18.85 -11.43 -5.53
N ASP A 260 -19.24 -10.24 -5.07
CA ASP A 260 -18.36 -9.08 -4.96
C ASP A 260 -17.64 -9.07 -3.62
N LEU A 261 -16.33 -9.27 -3.68
CA LEU A 261 -15.42 -9.06 -2.57
C LEU A 261 -14.72 -7.71 -2.70
N VAL A 262 -14.57 -7.01 -1.58
CA VAL A 262 -13.92 -5.70 -1.51
C VAL A 262 -12.77 -5.78 -0.50
N PRO A 263 -11.51 -5.89 -0.97
CA PRO A 263 -10.36 -5.86 -0.10
C PRO A 263 -10.06 -4.42 0.32
N VAL A 264 -10.75 -3.91 1.34
CA VAL A 264 -10.48 -2.59 1.93
C VAL A 264 -9.10 -2.59 2.62
N ARG A 265 -8.66 -3.76 3.09
CA ARG A 265 -7.42 -3.96 3.86
C ARG A 265 -7.38 -3.11 5.13
N CYS A 266 -8.53 -2.94 5.77
CA CYS A 266 -8.67 -2.38 7.11
C CYS A 266 -9.05 -3.53 8.07
N PRO A 267 -8.21 -3.89 9.05
CA PRO A 267 -8.44 -5.04 9.93
C PRO A 267 -9.47 -4.76 11.05
N HIS A 268 -10.31 -3.75 10.87
CA HIS A 268 -11.39 -3.38 11.77
C HIS A 268 -12.71 -3.38 10.98
N PRO A 269 -13.49 -4.48 10.99
CA PRO A 269 -14.67 -4.64 10.12
C PRO A 269 -15.69 -3.49 10.18
N PRO A 270 -16.03 -2.90 11.35
CA PRO A 270 -16.91 -1.72 11.37
C PRO A 270 -16.38 -0.54 10.56
N SER A 271 -15.09 -0.21 10.72
CA SER A 271 -14.47 0.87 9.95
C SER A 271 -14.33 0.50 8.47
N ALA A 272 -13.95 -0.75 8.14
CA ALA A 272 -13.93 -1.24 6.77
C ALA A 272 -15.30 -1.10 6.09
N CYS A 273 -16.36 -1.41 6.85
CA CYS A 273 -17.76 -1.02 6.72
C CYS A 273 -17.97 0.34 6.07
N ALA A 274 -17.80 1.35 6.91
CA ALA A 274 -17.99 2.75 6.58
C ALA A 274 -17.04 3.23 5.47
N MET A 275 -15.78 2.78 5.47
CA MET A 275 -14.80 3.10 4.43
C MET A 275 -15.23 2.57 3.05
N SER A 276 -15.75 1.35 2.98
CA SER A 276 -16.27 0.76 1.73
C SER A 276 -17.46 1.56 1.20
N THR A 277 -18.35 2.00 2.09
CA THR A 277 -19.46 2.90 1.75
C THR A 277 -18.95 4.23 1.20
N GLU A 278 -17.96 4.85 1.83
CA GLU A 278 -17.34 6.10 1.35
C GLU A 278 -16.77 5.94 -0.06
N VAL A 279 -16.02 4.86 -0.32
CA VAL A 279 -15.47 4.57 -1.66
C VAL A 279 -16.58 4.43 -2.71
N ARG A 280 -17.69 3.77 -2.35
CA ARG A 280 -18.87 3.61 -3.21
C ARG A 280 -19.54 4.95 -3.51
N THR A 281 -19.72 5.79 -2.50
CA THR A 281 -20.25 7.16 -2.65
C THR A 281 -19.38 7.99 -3.59
N CYS A 282 -18.06 8.05 -3.35
CA CYS A 282 -17.14 8.79 -4.23
C CYS A 282 -17.21 8.27 -5.68
N LYS A 283 -17.28 6.95 -5.88
CA LYS A 283 -17.41 6.36 -7.22
C LYS A 283 -18.70 6.80 -7.91
N HIS A 284 -19.81 6.84 -7.19
CA HIS A 284 -21.10 7.30 -7.71
C HIS A 284 -21.05 8.78 -8.11
N GLU A 285 -20.40 9.60 -7.28
CA GLU A 285 -20.19 11.04 -7.51
C GLU A 285 -19.10 11.34 -8.56
N GLN A 286 -18.54 10.29 -9.19
CA GLN A 286 -17.46 10.38 -10.16
C GLN A 286 -16.21 11.10 -9.61
N ASP A 287 -15.99 11.00 -8.31
CA ASP A 287 -14.89 11.62 -7.57
C ASP A 287 -13.92 10.55 -7.01
N SER A 288 -12.95 10.99 -6.21
CA SER A 288 -12.04 10.12 -5.48
C SER A 288 -11.75 10.64 -4.08
N THR A 289 -11.24 9.75 -3.24
CA THR A 289 -10.89 10.06 -1.86
C THR A 289 -9.48 9.57 -1.51
N GLY A 290 -8.92 10.20 -0.48
CA GLY A 290 -7.61 9.88 0.09
C GLY A 290 -7.75 9.13 1.41
N GLY A 291 -6.67 9.08 2.18
CA GLY A 291 -6.69 8.41 3.48
C GLY A 291 -5.30 8.18 4.03
N VAL A 292 -5.21 7.27 5.00
CA VAL A 292 -3.97 6.94 5.71
C VAL A 292 -3.73 5.44 5.69
N VAL A 293 -2.48 5.06 5.40
CA VAL A 293 -1.95 3.70 5.61
C VAL A 293 -1.10 3.71 6.87
N THR A 294 -1.35 2.76 7.76
CA THR A 294 -0.52 2.49 8.93
C THR A 294 0.40 1.31 8.65
N CYS A 295 1.63 1.34 9.14
CA CYS A 295 2.59 0.24 9.03
C CYS A 295 3.27 -0.02 10.37
N VAL A 296 3.46 -1.31 10.67
CA VAL A 296 4.22 -1.82 11.81
C VAL A 296 5.32 -2.74 11.32
N ILE A 297 6.53 -2.51 11.81
CA ILE A 297 7.66 -3.40 11.63
C ILE A 297 8.01 -4.01 12.99
N ARG A 298 7.87 -5.32 13.10
CA ARG A 298 8.14 -6.08 14.33
C ARG A 298 9.45 -6.81 14.22
N ASN A 299 10.13 -7.01 15.34
CA ASN A 299 11.46 -7.62 15.38
C ASN A 299 12.42 -6.90 14.43
N ALA A 300 12.34 -5.57 14.35
CA ALA A 300 13.38 -4.79 13.71
C ALA A 300 14.68 -4.98 14.51
N PRO A 301 15.82 -5.34 13.87
CA PRO A 301 17.08 -5.45 14.58
C PRO A 301 17.38 -4.16 15.34
N VAL A 302 17.90 -4.26 16.56
CA VAL A 302 18.36 -3.10 17.34
C VAL A 302 19.60 -2.51 16.65
N GLY A 303 19.71 -1.19 16.59
CA GLY A 303 20.91 -0.54 16.08
C GLY A 303 20.94 -0.25 14.57
N LEU A 304 19.81 -0.37 13.86
CA LEU A 304 19.71 0.02 12.46
C LEU A 304 19.51 1.53 12.31
N GLY A 305 20.21 2.14 11.35
CA GLY A 305 20.15 3.57 11.05
C GLY A 305 21.36 4.37 11.54
N GLU A 306 21.34 5.66 11.26
CA GLU A 306 22.43 6.58 11.63
C GLU A 306 21.95 7.67 12.59
N PRO A 307 22.84 8.26 13.42
CA PRO A 307 22.44 9.34 14.34
C PRO A 307 22.26 10.71 13.67
N CYS A 308 22.68 10.87 12.40
CA CYS A 308 22.80 12.19 11.74
C CYS A 308 22.00 12.32 10.44
N PHE A 309 22.62 12.12 9.27
CA PHE A 309 22.00 12.39 7.97
C PHE A 309 21.05 11.28 7.53
N ASP A 310 21.48 10.02 7.68
CA ASP A 310 20.72 8.84 7.26
C ASP A 310 20.00 8.18 8.45
N LYS A 311 19.36 9.00 9.28
CA LYS A 311 18.49 8.51 10.37
C LYS A 311 17.45 7.56 9.81
N LEU A 312 17.18 6.45 10.51
CA LEU A 312 16.19 5.48 10.07
C LEU A 312 14.81 6.11 9.84
N THR A 313 14.40 7.05 10.70
CA THR A 313 13.18 7.84 10.48
C THR A 313 13.22 8.64 9.17
N ALA A 314 14.36 9.23 8.83
CA ALA A 314 14.51 10.04 7.62
C ALA A 314 14.52 9.17 6.36
N THR A 315 15.18 8.01 6.40
CA THR A 315 15.20 7.08 5.26
C THR A 315 13.84 6.42 5.06
N LEU A 316 13.12 6.05 6.12
CA LEU A 316 11.72 5.60 6.06
C LEU A 316 10.81 6.71 5.51
N ALA A 317 10.94 7.95 5.99
CA ALA A 317 10.16 9.08 5.49
C ALA A 317 10.43 9.32 4.00
N HIS A 318 11.69 9.29 3.56
CA HIS A 318 12.06 9.39 2.15
C HIS A 318 11.44 8.24 1.34
N ALA A 319 11.51 7.01 1.84
CA ALA A 319 10.91 5.84 1.19
C ALA A 319 9.40 6.04 0.98
N MET A 320 8.66 6.46 2.02
CA MET A 320 7.22 6.68 1.96
C MET A 320 6.81 7.90 1.13
N LEU A 321 7.49 9.04 1.30
CA LEU A 321 7.21 10.27 0.56
C LEU A 321 7.62 10.20 -0.92
N SER A 322 8.41 9.18 -1.30
CA SER A 322 8.73 8.87 -2.70
C SER A 322 7.63 8.08 -3.42
N LEU A 323 6.62 7.57 -2.71
CA LEU A 323 5.49 6.86 -3.30
C LEU A 323 4.54 7.84 -4.02
N PRO A 324 3.83 7.40 -5.08
CA PRO A 324 2.83 8.23 -5.72
C PRO A 324 1.73 8.67 -4.73
N ALA A 325 1.26 9.91 -4.89
CA ALA A 325 0.18 10.51 -4.12
C ALA A 325 0.41 10.65 -2.60
N THR A 326 1.58 10.29 -2.04
CA THR A 326 1.84 10.53 -0.62
C THR A 326 2.09 12.01 -0.33
N LYS A 327 1.65 12.45 0.85
CA LYS A 327 1.69 13.86 1.29
C LYS A 327 2.20 14.05 2.71
N GLY A 328 2.22 13.01 3.52
CA GLY A 328 2.65 13.07 4.91
C GLY A 328 3.21 11.75 5.38
N PHE A 329 4.13 11.84 6.34
CA PHE A 329 4.72 10.72 7.05
C PHE A 329 4.84 11.11 8.53
N GLU A 330 4.40 10.23 9.41
CA GLU A 330 4.57 10.39 10.85
C GLU A 330 4.99 9.07 11.48
N ILE A 331 5.84 9.12 12.51
CA ILE A 331 6.39 7.96 13.21
C ILE A 331 5.99 8.02 14.69
N GLY A 332 5.68 6.86 15.28
CA GLY A 332 5.23 6.74 16.66
C GLY A 332 3.99 7.58 16.93
N SER A 333 4.07 8.40 17.98
CA SER A 333 3.05 9.40 18.35
C SER A 333 2.86 10.52 17.33
N GLY A 334 3.74 10.65 16.34
CA GLY A 334 3.58 11.55 15.21
C GLY A 334 3.29 13.00 15.59
N PHE A 335 2.33 13.62 14.90
CA PHE A 335 1.91 14.99 15.21
C PHE A 335 1.17 15.13 16.55
N ASP A 336 0.57 14.06 17.09
CA ASP A 336 -0.04 14.11 18.43
C ASP A 336 1.02 14.31 19.51
N GLY A 337 2.22 13.75 19.31
CA GLY A 337 3.36 13.87 20.21
C GLY A 337 3.79 15.31 20.44
N THR A 338 3.61 16.21 19.47
CA THR A 338 4.01 17.63 19.59
C THR A 338 3.18 18.42 20.60
N ARG A 339 2.07 17.84 21.10
CA ARG A 339 1.18 18.44 22.09
C ARG A 339 1.42 17.91 23.50
N LYS A 340 2.27 16.89 23.66
CA LYS A 340 2.56 16.24 24.95
C LYS A 340 3.76 16.91 25.64
N ARG A 341 3.79 16.91 26.97
CA ARG A 341 5.00 17.26 27.74
C ARG A 341 5.99 16.09 27.73
N GLY A 342 7.28 16.36 27.91
CA GLY A 342 8.32 15.30 27.98
C GLY A 342 8.03 14.24 29.03
N SER A 343 7.49 14.61 30.20
CA SER A 343 7.09 13.65 31.24
C SER A 343 5.95 12.71 30.83
N GLN A 344 5.16 13.10 29.81
CA GLN A 344 4.09 12.29 29.24
C GLN A 344 4.52 11.55 27.97
N HIS A 345 5.52 12.07 27.25
CA HIS A 345 5.96 11.57 25.94
C HIS A 345 7.16 10.62 26.03
N ASN A 346 8.13 10.85 26.91
CA ASN A 346 9.32 10.02 27.02
C ASN A 346 8.95 8.56 27.32
N ASP A 347 9.58 7.61 26.61
CA ASP A 347 9.40 6.17 26.78
C ASP A 347 10.41 5.63 27.81
N PRO A 348 9.99 5.27 29.04
CA PRO A 348 10.92 4.76 30.05
C PRO A 348 11.44 3.39 29.66
N PHE A 349 12.75 3.17 29.83
CA PHE A 349 13.35 1.85 29.63
C PHE A 349 12.89 0.86 30.72
N CYS A 350 12.78 -0.40 30.35
CA CYS A 350 12.51 -1.53 31.24
C CYS A 350 13.35 -2.75 30.84
N SER A 351 13.29 -3.81 31.63
CA SER A 351 13.86 -5.11 31.22
C SER A 351 13.16 -5.61 29.95
N GLY A 352 13.94 -6.13 29.01
CA GLY A 352 13.47 -6.69 27.75
C GLY A 352 12.89 -8.10 27.89
N ALA A 353 12.54 -8.70 26.74
CA ALA A 353 11.96 -10.04 26.69
C ALA A 353 12.93 -11.16 27.09
N ARG A 354 14.25 -10.91 26.97
CA ARG A 354 15.30 -11.82 27.40
C ARG A 354 16.18 -11.17 28.47
N GLU A 355 16.79 -12.02 29.29
CA GLU A 355 17.74 -11.57 30.31
C GLU A 355 18.89 -10.77 29.68
N GLY A 356 19.16 -9.58 30.21
CA GLY A 356 20.18 -8.67 29.70
C GLY A 356 19.77 -7.78 28.51
N GLU A 357 18.57 -7.97 27.94
CA GLU A 357 18.02 -7.06 26.92
C GLU A 357 17.28 -5.88 27.58
N LEU A 358 17.28 -4.72 26.91
CA LEU A 358 16.48 -3.55 27.29
C LEU A 358 15.24 -3.44 26.40
N GLY A 359 14.13 -3.02 26.98
CA GLY A 359 12.90 -2.67 26.29
C GLY A 359 12.39 -1.29 26.72
N VAL A 360 11.19 -0.93 26.27
CA VAL A 360 10.51 0.31 26.66
C VAL A 360 9.11 0.00 27.19
N GLN A 361 8.66 0.73 28.21
CA GLN A 361 7.34 0.53 28.81
C GLN A 361 6.19 1.00 27.92
N LYS A 362 6.48 1.90 26.98
CA LYS A 362 5.57 2.43 25.95
C LYS A 362 6.40 2.89 24.75
N ASN A 363 5.74 3.19 23.63
CA ASN A 363 6.41 3.40 22.35
C ASN A 363 5.91 4.68 21.62
N ASP A 364 5.89 5.81 22.32
CA ASP A 364 5.58 7.12 21.71
C ASP A 364 6.63 7.53 20.66
N ALA A 365 7.87 7.01 20.75
CA ALA A 365 8.93 7.20 19.76
C ALA A 365 8.73 6.40 18.47
N GLY A 366 7.90 5.35 18.48
CA GLY A 366 7.65 4.51 17.30
C GLY A 366 8.86 3.69 16.86
N GLY A 367 9.57 3.09 17.82
CA GLY A 367 10.67 2.14 17.58
C GLY A 367 11.99 2.74 17.14
N VAL A 368 12.10 4.07 17.02
CA VAL A 368 13.32 4.76 16.60
C VAL A 368 13.69 5.87 17.58
N LEU A 369 14.88 5.77 18.18
CA LEU A 369 15.42 6.73 19.13
C LEU A 369 16.73 7.31 18.57
N GLY A 370 16.83 8.64 18.49
CA GLY A 370 18.01 9.31 17.94
C GLY A 370 18.27 9.00 16.46
N GLY A 371 17.32 8.40 15.74
CA GLY A 371 17.48 7.93 14.36
C GLY A 371 17.93 6.47 14.23
N ILE A 372 18.00 5.73 15.34
CA ILE A 372 18.45 4.34 15.40
C ILE A 372 17.30 3.47 15.95
N SER A 373 17.09 2.27 15.40
CA SER A 373 16.07 1.34 15.90
C SER A 373 16.37 0.90 17.35
N SER A 374 15.36 0.99 18.20
CA SER A 374 15.47 0.66 19.63
C SER A 374 15.19 -0.81 19.96
N GLY A 375 14.63 -1.57 19.02
CA GLY A 375 14.11 -2.92 19.22
C GLY A 375 12.62 -2.98 19.56
N ALA A 376 12.01 -1.85 19.92
CA ALA A 376 10.56 -1.75 19.94
C ALA A 376 10.02 -1.71 18.50
N ASP A 377 8.76 -2.07 18.34
CA ASP A 377 8.08 -2.05 17.05
C ASP A 377 8.21 -0.68 16.38
N ILE A 378 8.64 -0.66 15.12
CA ILE A 378 8.67 0.58 14.35
C ILE A 378 7.27 0.81 13.81
N TYR A 379 6.66 1.91 14.26
CA TYR A 379 5.28 2.26 13.94
C TYR A 379 5.26 3.57 13.17
N PHE A 380 4.61 3.60 12.00
CA PHE A 380 4.44 4.85 11.24
C PHE A 380 3.14 4.88 10.43
N ARG A 381 2.76 6.09 10.01
CA ARG A 381 1.57 6.35 9.19
C ARG A 381 1.94 7.19 7.97
N VAL A 382 1.26 6.94 6.86
CA VAL A 382 1.50 7.56 5.55
C VAL A 382 0.19 8.13 5.03
N ALA A 383 0.15 9.45 4.82
CA ALA A 383 -1.01 10.13 4.25
C ALA A 383 -0.96 10.10 2.72
N VAL A 384 -2.05 9.67 2.09
CA VAL A 384 -2.21 9.56 0.64
C VAL A 384 -3.35 10.48 0.19
N LYS A 385 -3.08 11.37 -0.77
CA LYS A 385 -4.10 12.27 -1.32
C LYS A 385 -5.11 11.52 -2.23
N PRO A 386 -6.28 12.12 -2.49
CA PRO A 386 -7.19 11.65 -3.54
C PRO A 386 -6.51 11.50 -4.92
N VAL A 387 -7.06 10.62 -5.74
CA VAL A 387 -6.59 10.37 -7.10
C VAL A 387 -6.94 11.56 -7.97
N SER A 388 -5.98 12.12 -8.70
CA SER A 388 -6.21 13.39 -9.40
C SER A 388 -6.97 13.27 -10.73
N THR A 389 -7.13 12.05 -11.24
CA THR A 389 -8.01 11.80 -12.39
C THR A 389 -9.34 11.28 -11.88
N ILE A 390 -10.40 12.07 -12.08
CA ILE A 390 -11.78 11.83 -11.66
C ILE A 390 -12.70 11.99 -12.87
N GLY A 391 -13.93 11.50 -12.78
CA GLY A 391 -14.90 11.58 -13.89
C GLY A 391 -15.60 12.93 -14.00
N GLN A 392 -15.52 13.77 -12.97
CA GLN A 392 -16.00 15.16 -13.03
C GLN A 392 -15.14 16.01 -13.97
N ALA A 393 -15.80 16.95 -14.66
CA ALA A 393 -15.14 17.94 -15.49
C ALA A 393 -14.25 18.87 -14.63
N GLN A 394 -13.01 19.08 -15.04
CA GLN A 394 -12.05 19.92 -14.32
C GLN A 394 -11.60 21.08 -15.19
N SER A 395 -11.73 22.31 -14.68
CA SER A 395 -11.13 23.49 -15.29
C SER A 395 -9.61 23.41 -15.21
N THR A 396 -8.95 23.66 -16.33
CA THR A 396 -7.49 23.71 -16.46
C THR A 396 -7.12 24.67 -17.58
N VAL A 397 -5.83 24.77 -17.89
CA VAL A 397 -5.34 25.45 -19.09
C VAL A 397 -4.63 24.44 -19.97
N ASP A 398 -4.65 24.66 -21.29
CA ASP A 398 -3.74 23.96 -22.18
C ASP A 398 -2.28 24.41 -21.95
N TYR A 399 -1.36 23.82 -22.69
CA TYR A 399 0.06 24.14 -22.56
C TYR A 399 0.45 25.52 -23.13
N ASP A 400 -0.43 26.17 -23.87
CA ASP A 400 -0.28 27.55 -24.36
C ASP A 400 -0.92 28.56 -23.39
N GLY A 401 -1.51 28.08 -22.28
CA GLY A 401 -2.11 28.88 -21.23
C GLY A 401 -3.55 29.31 -21.51
N GLN A 402 -4.23 28.69 -22.50
CA GLN A 402 -5.62 28.98 -22.80
C GLN A 402 -6.54 28.13 -21.92
N ASP A 403 -7.58 28.76 -21.37
CA ASP A 403 -8.57 28.10 -20.54
C ASP A 403 -9.28 26.97 -21.30
N THR A 404 -9.42 25.82 -20.64
CA THR A 404 -10.10 24.65 -21.20
C THR A 404 -10.66 23.77 -20.09
N VAL A 405 -11.43 22.76 -20.48
CA VAL A 405 -12.05 21.81 -19.56
C VAL A 405 -11.56 20.42 -19.90
N LEU A 406 -11.02 19.73 -18.90
CA LEU A 406 -10.64 18.34 -19.00
C LEU A 406 -11.79 17.47 -18.50
N GLU A 407 -12.41 16.73 -19.42
CA GLU A 407 -13.35 15.66 -19.11
C GLU A 407 -12.65 14.32 -19.30
N ALA A 408 -12.13 13.75 -18.21
CA ALA A 408 -11.47 12.46 -18.28
C ALA A 408 -12.50 11.35 -18.49
N LYS A 409 -12.64 10.88 -19.73
CA LYS A 409 -13.39 9.68 -20.04
C LYS A 409 -12.53 8.46 -19.69
N GLY A 410 -13.00 7.62 -18.77
CA GLY A 410 -12.36 6.33 -18.54
C GLY A 410 -12.41 5.80 -17.13
N ARG A 411 -11.50 4.86 -16.89
CA ARG A 411 -11.46 3.97 -15.73
C ARG A 411 -10.59 4.55 -14.62
N HIS A 412 -11.20 5.24 -13.67
CA HIS A 412 -10.49 5.85 -12.53
C HIS A 412 -10.74 5.07 -11.24
N ASP A 413 -9.74 5.06 -10.36
CA ASP A 413 -9.90 4.48 -9.04
C ASP A 413 -10.47 5.54 -8.09
N PRO A 414 -11.62 5.28 -7.45
CA PRO A 414 -12.16 6.18 -6.44
C PRO A 414 -11.29 6.23 -5.17
N CYS A 415 -10.48 5.19 -4.92
CA CYS A 415 -9.56 5.14 -3.80
C CYS A 415 -8.38 4.20 -4.10
N VAL A 416 -7.15 4.65 -3.85
CA VAL A 416 -5.91 3.87 -4.09
C VAL A 416 -5.39 3.16 -2.84
N LEU A 417 -5.92 3.49 -1.65
CA LEU A 417 -5.36 3.11 -0.36
C LEU A 417 -5.17 1.59 -0.19
N PRO A 418 -6.11 0.71 -0.58
CA PRO A 418 -5.88 -0.73 -0.46
C PRO A 418 -4.69 -1.24 -1.27
N ARG A 419 -4.39 -0.61 -2.41
CA ARG A 419 -3.20 -0.96 -3.21
C ARG A 419 -1.94 -0.28 -2.68
N ALA A 420 -2.06 0.78 -1.89
CA ALA A 420 -0.91 1.43 -1.26
C ALA A 420 -0.31 0.58 -0.13
N VAL A 421 -1.08 -0.34 0.46
CA VAL A 421 -0.60 -1.27 1.50
C VAL A 421 0.67 -2.04 1.09
N PRO A 422 0.67 -2.84 0.00
CA PRO A 422 1.89 -3.55 -0.43
C PRO A 422 3.02 -2.59 -0.89
N LEU A 423 2.71 -1.36 -1.30
CA LEU A 423 3.72 -0.35 -1.63
C LEU A 423 4.45 0.14 -0.37
N VAL A 424 3.70 0.40 0.70
CA VAL A 424 4.25 0.83 2.00
C VAL A 424 5.09 -0.28 2.62
N GLU A 425 4.59 -1.52 2.62
CA GLU A 425 5.37 -2.67 3.11
C GLU A 425 6.68 -2.83 2.33
N ALA A 426 6.62 -2.77 0.99
CA ALA A 426 7.78 -2.91 0.13
C ALA A 426 8.83 -1.82 0.37
N MET A 427 8.41 -0.55 0.43
CA MET A 427 9.35 0.56 0.65
C MET A 427 9.95 0.55 2.06
N ALA A 428 9.20 0.05 3.06
CA ALA A 428 9.73 -0.15 4.40
C ALA A 428 10.78 -1.27 4.42
N ALA A 429 10.51 -2.38 3.73
CA ALA A 429 11.44 -3.49 3.58
C ALA A 429 12.73 -3.05 2.90
N LEU A 430 12.66 -2.26 1.83
CA LEU A 430 13.83 -1.72 1.14
C LEU A 430 14.68 -0.82 2.04
N ALA A 431 14.04 0.09 2.79
CA ALA A 431 14.77 0.97 3.71
C ALA A 431 15.44 0.18 4.85
N LEU A 432 14.76 -0.82 5.42
CA LEU A 432 15.33 -1.65 6.48
C LEU A 432 16.41 -2.60 5.97
N ALA A 433 16.24 -3.20 4.80
CA ALA A 433 17.24 -4.10 4.23
C ALA A 433 18.54 -3.36 3.94
N ASP A 434 18.47 -2.12 3.42
CA ASP A 434 19.65 -1.29 3.20
C ASP A 434 20.35 -0.96 4.53
N ALA A 435 19.59 -0.51 5.55
CA ALA A 435 20.14 -0.25 6.88
C ALA A 435 20.77 -1.51 7.51
N ALA A 436 20.15 -2.68 7.32
CA ALA A 436 20.66 -3.96 7.82
C ALA A 436 21.96 -4.37 7.13
N VAL A 437 22.05 -4.25 5.79
CA VAL A 437 23.28 -4.57 5.06
C VAL A 437 24.41 -3.58 5.41
N ILE A 438 24.10 -2.29 5.59
CA ILE A 438 25.06 -1.30 6.11
C ILE A 438 25.56 -1.71 7.49
N GLN A 439 24.67 -2.12 8.40
CA GLN A 439 25.07 -2.53 9.73
C GLN A 439 25.92 -3.82 9.72
N LEU A 440 25.53 -4.82 8.93
CA LEU A 440 26.30 -6.06 8.73
C LEU A 440 27.72 -5.77 8.23
N SER A 441 27.90 -4.77 7.36
CA SER A 441 29.24 -4.39 6.88
C SER A 441 30.19 -3.89 7.99
N ARG A 442 29.63 -3.47 9.14
CA ARG A 442 30.39 -3.01 10.32
C ARG A 442 30.68 -4.15 11.30
N GLU A 443 29.86 -5.20 11.32
CA GLU A 443 29.93 -6.29 12.30
C GLU A 443 31.26 -7.04 12.26
N GLY A 444 31.92 -7.13 11.10
CA GLY A 444 33.27 -7.72 11.00
C GLY A 444 34.28 -7.09 11.97
N THR A 445 34.14 -5.80 12.30
CA THR A 445 35.02 -5.12 13.28
C THR A 445 34.62 -5.35 14.74
N ILE A 446 33.37 -5.74 14.99
CA ILE A 446 32.81 -5.97 16.32
C ILE A 446 33.11 -7.40 16.78
N GLU A 447 32.92 -8.39 15.89
CA GLU A 447 33.24 -9.80 16.18
C GLU A 447 34.74 -9.99 16.49
N GLU A 448 35.62 -9.29 15.77
CA GLU A 448 37.06 -9.26 16.07
C GLU A 448 37.37 -8.71 17.48
N ARG A 449 36.58 -7.75 17.97
CA ARG A 449 36.74 -7.18 19.32
C ARG A 449 36.17 -8.09 20.40
N ALA A 450 35.04 -8.74 20.15
CA ALA A 450 34.45 -9.72 21.07
C ALA A 450 35.35 -10.94 21.24
N ALA A 451 35.91 -11.46 20.15
CA ALA A 451 36.89 -12.55 20.17
C ALA A 451 38.20 -12.16 20.88
N LYS A 452 38.64 -10.89 20.79
CA LYS A 452 39.80 -10.39 21.56
C LYS A 452 39.51 -10.23 23.05
N LYS A 453 38.29 -9.85 23.44
CA LYS A 453 37.87 -9.76 24.84
C LYS A 453 37.70 -11.10 25.54
N GLN A 454 37.50 -12.20 24.79
CA GLN A 454 37.48 -13.57 25.35
C GLN A 454 38.87 -14.20 25.48
N LYS A 455 39.92 -13.58 24.91
CA LYS A 455 41.31 -14.05 24.98
C LYS A 455 42.18 -13.28 25.97
N LEU A 456 41.62 -12.28 26.64
CA LEU A 456 42.18 -11.54 27.76
C LEU A 456 41.36 -11.90 29.01
#